data_AF-A0A834F811-F1
#
_entry.id   AF-A0A834F811-F1
#
_cell.length_a   1.000
_cell.length_b   1.000
_cell.length_c   1.000
_cell.angle_alpha   90.00
_cell.angle_beta   90.00
_cell.angle_gamma   90.00
#
_symmetry.space_group_name_H-M   'P 1'
#
loop_
_entity.id
_entity.type
_entity.pdbx_description
1 polymer ?
#
loop_
_entity_poly.entity_id
_entity_poly.type
_entity_poly.pdbx_seq_one_letter_code
_entity_poly.pdbx_strand_id
1 'polypeptide(L)'
;MSAKLWLCAFLTIYRTPTCRGFNLDERFPVIKVGKTSGSLFGFSVALHEQTEGSRRHLLLVGAPKEKSNGLKNVNETGAVYSCPMSTTFDDCTRVDLVTQTNSFEMVEGMWLGVTVASQKGHPAGRVLMCGHRYAKVFTGSTEEQRRMIGKCYVRGNDLTYDSSDYWQTESYEVCNPGNDMESEGQCNLGISGGIGHTDVYLGAVGSYTWQGNVHVIWRNPDPSSTWETITKDFGEIDKRNIYMGYSVLEEQKLLQRDQYTVVTGAPRFDSKGLVVLGEMSQLKIKVMQFIPGEQVGSYFGSSLAAADLNNDE
;
A
#
# COMPACT_ATOMS: atom_id res chain seq x y z
N MET A 1 35.23 46.22 -46.37
CA MET A 1 34.42 45.07 -46.86
C MET A 1 34.96 43.84 -46.12
N SER A 2 34.25 43.07 -45.31
CA SER A 2 32.82 42.82 -45.19
C SER A 2 32.46 42.37 -43.76
N ALA A 3 31.31 42.89 -43.30
CA ALA A 3 30.27 42.33 -42.43
C ALA A 3 30.61 41.42 -41.21
N LYS A 4 30.32 41.99 -40.03
CA LYS A 4 29.99 41.40 -38.72
C LYS A 4 29.12 40.13 -38.81
N LEU A 5 29.56 39.03 -38.18
CA LEU A 5 28.66 37.96 -37.71
C LEU A 5 28.43 38.15 -36.20
N TRP A 6 27.27 38.69 -35.84
CA TRP A 6 26.74 38.62 -34.49
C TRP A 6 26.02 37.28 -34.33
N LEU A 7 26.58 36.34 -33.57
CA LEU A 7 25.83 35.19 -33.07
C LEU A 7 25.00 35.64 -31.87
N CYS A 8 23.73 35.93 -32.09
CA CYS A 8 22.75 36.09 -31.02
C CYS A 8 22.45 34.70 -30.43
N ALA A 9 22.99 34.42 -29.24
CA ALA A 9 22.56 33.30 -28.43
C ALA A 9 21.17 33.61 -27.86
N PHE A 10 20.11 33.15 -28.54
CA PHE A 10 18.76 33.13 -27.96
C PHE A 10 18.70 32.00 -26.93
N LEU A 11 18.91 32.37 -25.66
CA LEU A 11 18.51 31.55 -24.52
C LEU A 11 16.98 31.50 -24.49
N THR A 12 16.38 30.54 -25.18
CA THR A 12 14.99 30.17 -24.99
C THR A 12 14.87 29.54 -23.60
N ILE A 13 14.52 30.37 -22.61
CA ILE A 13 14.01 29.91 -21.33
C ILE A 13 12.66 29.26 -21.63
N TYR A 14 12.67 27.96 -21.91
CA TYR A 14 11.47 27.13 -21.83
C TYR A 14 11.05 27.14 -20.36
N ARG A 15 10.22 28.10 -19.98
CA ARG A 15 9.41 27.99 -18.77
C ARG A 15 8.48 26.82 -19.02
N THR A 16 8.85 25.65 -18.53
CA THR A 16 7.89 24.56 -18.36
C THR A 16 6.72 25.15 -17.56
N PRO A 17 5.48 25.12 -18.08
CA PRO A 17 4.34 25.54 -17.28
C PRO A 17 4.32 24.62 -16.06
N THR A 18 4.65 25.18 -14.90
CA THR A 18 4.38 24.51 -13.64
C THR A 18 2.86 24.42 -13.58
N CYS A 19 2.31 23.25 -13.85
CA CYS A 19 0.92 22.94 -13.54
C CYS A 19 0.77 23.07 -12.02
N ARG A 20 0.48 24.28 -11.54
CA ARG A 20 -0.13 24.46 -10.24
C ARG A 20 -1.58 23.99 -10.39
N GLY A 21 -2.10 23.27 -9.40
CA GLY A 21 -3.53 23.01 -9.34
C GLY A 21 -4.24 24.35 -9.33
N PHE A 22 -4.79 24.76 -10.47
CA PHE A 22 -5.27 26.13 -10.66
C PHE A 22 -6.51 26.45 -9.82
N ASN A 23 -7.17 25.41 -9.31
CA ASN A 23 -8.39 25.44 -8.52
C ASN A 23 -8.24 24.83 -7.11
N LEU A 24 -7.02 24.52 -6.66
CA LEU A 24 -6.79 24.14 -5.26
C LEU A 24 -6.63 25.41 -4.42
N ASP A 25 -7.42 25.53 -3.34
CA ASP A 25 -7.31 26.67 -2.44
C ASP A 25 -6.12 26.52 -1.49
N GLU A 26 -5.10 27.36 -1.70
CA GLU A 26 -3.92 27.42 -0.84
C GLU A 26 -4.11 28.36 0.36
N ARG A 27 -5.20 29.16 0.39
CA ARG A 27 -5.40 30.21 1.43
C ARG A 27 -6.02 29.69 2.71
N PHE A 28 -6.93 28.72 2.62
CA PHE A 28 -7.63 28.14 3.77
C PHE A 28 -7.47 26.62 3.83
N PRO A 29 -6.24 26.09 3.97
CA PRO A 29 -6.04 24.66 4.09
C PRO A 29 -6.58 24.12 5.41
N VAL A 30 -7.14 22.91 5.38
CA VAL A 30 -7.39 22.12 6.59
C VAL A 30 -6.09 21.41 6.95
N ILE A 31 -5.53 21.73 8.12
CA ILE A 31 -4.26 21.19 8.60
C ILE A 31 -4.53 20.24 9.76
N LYS A 32 -3.98 19.02 9.69
CA LYS A 32 -4.02 18.02 10.76
C LYS A 32 -2.61 17.72 11.24
N VAL A 33 -2.42 17.67 12.57
CA VAL A 33 -1.11 17.52 13.20
C VAL A 33 -1.14 16.33 14.16
N GLY A 34 -0.20 15.40 14.00
CA GLY A 34 0.00 14.29 14.92
C GLY A 34 0.57 14.74 16.26
N LYS A 35 0.14 14.10 17.36
CA LYS A 35 0.53 14.49 18.74
C LYS A 35 1.95 14.07 19.11
N THR A 36 2.47 13.01 18.49
CA THR A 36 3.80 12.46 18.81
C THR A 36 4.85 12.95 17.81
N SER A 37 5.86 13.65 18.31
CA SER A 37 6.99 14.07 17.48
C SER A 37 7.76 12.86 16.92
N GLY A 38 8.03 12.87 15.62
CA GLY A 38 8.78 11.81 14.95
C GLY A 38 7.98 10.53 14.63
N SER A 39 6.66 10.51 14.88
CA SER A 39 5.82 9.34 14.57
C SER A 39 5.59 9.09 13.08
N LEU A 40 6.08 10.00 12.22
CA LEU A 40 5.82 10.03 10.79
C LEU A 40 4.31 10.13 10.47
N PHE A 41 3.56 10.86 11.28
CA PHE A 41 2.17 11.19 10.96
C PHE A 41 2.06 11.86 9.59
N GLY A 42 1.27 11.27 8.69
CA GLY A 42 1.16 11.71 7.30
C GLY A 42 1.97 10.85 6.32
N PHE A 43 2.60 9.76 6.77
CA PHE A 43 3.35 8.86 5.90
C PHE A 43 2.48 8.24 4.81
N SER A 44 1.25 7.88 5.16
CA SER A 44 0.21 7.46 4.21
C SER A 44 -1.09 8.19 4.53
N VAL A 45 -1.90 8.46 3.50
CA VAL A 45 -3.17 9.17 3.63
C VAL A 45 -4.24 8.57 2.72
N ALA A 46 -5.47 8.54 3.19
CA ALA A 46 -6.63 8.17 2.40
C ALA A 46 -7.86 8.98 2.80
N LEU A 47 -8.67 9.37 1.82
CA LEU A 47 -10.01 9.90 2.09
C LEU A 47 -10.97 8.73 2.32
N HIS A 48 -11.88 8.89 3.26
CA HIS A 48 -12.86 7.88 3.62
C HIS A 48 -14.22 8.51 3.85
N GLU A 49 -15.25 7.96 3.19
CA GLU A 49 -16.64 8.30 3.45
C GLU A 49 -17.25 7.24 4.36
N GLN A 50 -17.50 7.62 5.61
CA GLN A 50 -18.28 6.81 6.53
C GLN A 50 -19.76 7.08 6.27
N THR A 51 -20.49 6.05 5.91
CA THR A 51 -21.94 6.03 5.70
C THR A 51 -22.68 5.26 6.80
N GLU A 52 -22.02 4.33 7.48
CA GLU A 52 -22.60 3.54 8.58
C GLU A 52 -22.56 4.28 9.92
N GLY A 53 -23.63 4.16 10.70
CA GLY A 53 -23.84 4.91 11.94
C GLY A 53 -24.12 6.39 11.67
N SER A 54 -23.07 7.18 11.48
CA SER A 54 -23.18 8.63 11.21
C SER A 54 -22.38 9.00 9.97
N ARG A 55 -22.99 9.79 9.08
CA ARG A 55 -22.32 10.21 7.84
C ARG A 55 -21.17 11.18 8.14
N ARG A 56 -19.94 10.79 7.80
CA ARG A 56 -18.73 11.61 8.00
C ARG A 56 -17.79 11.49 6.81
N HIS A 57 -17.09 12.58 6.52
CA HIS A 57 -15.94 12.58 5.64
C HIS A 57 -14.70 12.64 6.52
N LEU A 58 -13.84 11.64 6.41
CA LEU A 58 -12.68 11.45 7.26
C LEU A 58 -11.42 11.45 6.40
N LEU A 59 -10.38 12.06 6.94
CA LEU A 59 -9.01 11.87 6.48
C LEU A 59 -8.36 10.80 7.36
N LEU A 60 -8.01 9.68 6.74
CA LEU A 60 -7.24 8.61 7.39
C LEU A 60 -5.75 8.90 7.22
N VAL A 61 -4.98 8.75 8.29
CA VAL A 61 -3.57 9.11 8.33
C VAL A 61 -2.75 8.02 9.00
N GLY A 62 -1.77 7.48 8.30
CA GLY A 62 -0.78 6.57 8.86
C GLY A 62 0.35 7.30 9.59
N ALA A 63 0.79 6.73 10.71
CA ALA A 63 1.93 7.17 11.51
C ALA A 63 2.79 5.96 11.90
N PRO A 64 3.64 5.42 11.00
CA PRO A 64 4.37 4.16 11.19
C PRO A 64 5.27 4.07 12.41
N LYS A 65 5.70 5.21 12.97
CA LYS A 65 6.58 5.27 14.16
C LYS A 65 5.85 5.80 15.39
N GLU A 66 4.53 5.75 15.39
CA GLU A 66 3.72 6.10 16.56
C GLU A 66 3.95 5.12 17.72
N LYS A 67 3.90 5.65 18.94
CA LYS A 67 4.06 4.86 20.14
C LYS A 67 2.94 3.84 20.28
N SER A 68 3.26 2.75 20.97
CA SER A 68 2.28 1.74 21.34
C SER A 68 1.22 2.35 22.27
N ASN A 69 -0.01 1.85 22.19
CA ASN A 69 -1.12 2.29 23.04
C ASN A 69 -1.37 1.27 24.15
N GLY A 70 -0.59 1.33 25.23
CA GLY A 70 -0.81 0.50 26.42
C GLY A 70 -0.41 -0.98 26.29
N LEU A 71 0.37 -1.34 25.27
CA LEU A 71 0.89 -2.71 25.10
C LEU A 71 2.10 -2.95 26.00
N LYS A 72 2.12 -4.11 26.67
CA LYS A 72 3.22 -4.49 27.56
C LYS A 72 4.48 -4.83 26.75
N ASN A 73 5.63 -4.30 27.14
CA ASN A 73 6.94 -4.55 26.51
C ASN A 73 7.04 -4.13 25.03
N VAL A 74 6.17 -3.24 24.57
CA VAL A 74 6.18 -2.69 23.22
C VAL A 74 6.17 -1.17 23.33
N ASN A 75 7.13 -0.49 22.71
CA ASN A 75 7.31 0.95 22.75
C ASN A 75 6.77 1.63 21.48
N GLU A 76 7.03 1.05 20.31
CA GLU A 76 6.63 1.59 19.00
C GLU A 76 5.91 0.50 18.20
N THR A 77 4.68 0.74 17.77
CA THR A 77 3.97 -0.15 16.83
C THR A 77 3.73 0.52 15.47
N GLY A 78 3.65 1.85 15.47
CA GLY A 78 2.91 2.59 14.47
C GLY A 78 1.41 2.67 14.80
N ALA A 79 0.68 3.48 14.04
CA ALA A 79 -0.74 3.70 14.20
C ALA A 79 -1.39 4.22 12.93
N VAL A 80 -2.72 4.14 12.90
CA VAL A 80 -3.55 4.86 11.94
C VAL A 80 -4.51 5.75 12.72
N TYR A 81 -4.73 6.96 12.23
CA TYR A 81 -5.61 7.95 12.80
C TYR A 81 -6.75 8.25 11.83
N SER A 82 -7.93 8.53 12.36
CA SER A 82 -9.06 9.10 11.65
C SER A 82 -9.24 10.56 12.09
N CYS A 83 -9.23 11.47 11.12
CA CYS A 83 -9.33 12.90 11.35
C CYS A 83 -10.62 13.42 10.70
N PRO A 84 -11.51 14.09 11.44
CA PRO A 84 -12.64 14.79 10.85
C PRO A 84 -12.19 15.88 9.88
N MET A 85 -12.97 16.17 8.82
CA MET A 85 -12.74 17.32 7.92
C MET A 85 -13.13 18.67 8.57
N SER A 86 -12.66 18.90 9.80
CA SER A 86 -12.85 20.13 10.59
C SER A 86 -11.61 21.03 10.50
N THR A 87 -11.74 22.30 10.90
CA THR A 87 -10.61 23.24 11.02
C THR A 87 -9.75 23.03 12.28
N THR A 88 -10.17 22.16 13.20
CA THR A 88 -9.39 21.83 14.40
C THR A 88 -8.20 20.97 14.00
N PHE A 89 -7.00 21.26 14.50
CA PHE A 89 -5.78 20.60 14.00
C PHE A 89 -5.42 19.28 14.71
N ASP A 90 -5.90 19.06 15.93
CA ASP A 90 -5.51 17.95 16.83
C ASP A 90 -6.68 17.03 17.24
N ASP A 91 -7.79 17.07 16.50
CA ASP A 91 -9.00 16.28 16.70
C ASP A 91 -8.97 14.89 16.06
N CYS A 92 -7.79 14.44 15.62
CA CYS A 92 -7.60 13.09 15.10
C CYS A 92 -7.69 12.04 16.21
N THR A 93 -8.46 10.99 15.97
CA THR A 93 -8.62 9.85 16.87
C THR A 93 -7.85 8.64 16.37
N ARG A 94 -7.15 7.94 17.26
CA ARG A 94 -6.44 6.71 16.91
C ARG A 94 -7.45 5.59 16.58
N VAL A 95 -7.16 4.82 15.53
CA VAL A 95 -7.87 3.57 15.22
C VAL A 95 -7.10 2.42 15.87
N ASP A 96 -7.69 1.80 16.89
CA ASP A 96 -7.03 0.73 17.65
C ASP A 96 -7.15 -0.61 16.91
N LEU A 97 -6.01 -1.08 16.37
CA LEU A 97 -5.91 -2.33 15.60
C LEU A 97 -5.25 -3.47 16.39
N VAL A 98 -4.29 -3.13 17.26
CA VAL A 98 -3.52 -4.08 18.06
C VAL A 98 -3.80 -3.84 19.54
N THR A 99 -4.55 -4.75 20.15
CA THR A 99 -4.97 -4.65 21.56
C THR A 99 -4.24 -5.64 22.46
N GLN A 100 -3.64 -6.68 21.87
CA GLN A 100 -2.97 -7.75 22.59
C GLN A 100 -1.70 -8.17 21.83
N THR A 101 -0.78 -8.80 22.55
CA THR A 101 0.47 -9.34 22.00
C THR A 101 0.60 -10.79 22.43
N ASN A 102 1.10 -11.65 21.55
CA ASN A 102 1.53 -13.00 21.88
C ASN A 102 3.07 -13.15 21.81
N SER A 103 3.60 -14.24 22.38
CA SER A 103 5.05 -14.52 22.36
C SER A 103 5.59 -15.02 21.02
N PHE A 104 4.71 -15.33 20.08
CA PHE A 104 5.04 -15.86 18.75
C PHE A 104 5.05 -14.76 17.68
N GLU A 105 4.88 -13.50 18.07
CA GLU A 105 4.83 -12.36 17.18
C GLU A 105 5.62 -11.18 17.73
N MET A 106 6.03 -10.32 16.80
CA MET A 106 6.72 -9.08 17.10
C MET A 106 5.99 -7.94 16.39
N VAL A 107 5.29 -7.15 17.21
CA VAL A 107 4.62 -5.91 16.78
C VAL A 107 5.48 -4.67 17.04
N GLU A 108 6.58 -4.80 17.79
CA GLU A 108 7.56 -3.72 17.99
C GLU A 108 8.19 -3.33 16.66
N GLY A 109 8.08 -2.05 16.30
CA GLY A 109 8.60 -1.51 15.05
C GLY A 109 7.95 -2.11 13.80
N MET A 110 6.72 -2.62 13.89
CA MET A 110 6.03 -3.25 12.74
C MET A 110 5.65 -2.27 11.62
N TRP A 111 5.76 -0.97 11.86
CA TRP A 111 5.44 0.11 10.92
C TRP A 111 3.96 0.12 10.50
N LEU A 112 3.06 -0.05 11.47
CA LEU A 112 1.62 0.01 11.23
C LEU A 112 1.22 1.40 10.72
N GLY A 113 0.51 1.45 9.60
CA GLY A 113 0.16 2.69 8.91
C GLY A 113 1.14 3.05 7.78
N VAL A 114 2.04 2.14 7.38
CA VAL A 114 2.86 2.33 6.16
C VAL A 114 1.98 2.46 4.91
N THR A 115 0.88 1.70 4.88
CA THR A 115 -0.13 1.69 3.83
C THR A 115 -1.50 1.83 4.49
N VAL A 116 -2.30 2.77 4.00
CA VAL A 116 -3.70 2.99 4.38
C VAL A 116 -4.50 3.20 3.12
N ALA A 117 -5.59 2.46 2.95
CA ALA A 117 -6.45 2.55 1.77
C ALA A 117 -7.93 2.43 2.17
N SER A 118 -8.79 3.25 1.56
CA SER A 118 -10.24 3.14 1.66
C SER A 118 -10.77 2.42 0.44
N GLN A 119 -11.71 1.50 0.65
CA GLN A 119 -12.40 0.78 -0.43
C GLN A 119 -13.25 1.75 -1.24
N LYS A 120 -12.95 1.86 -2.53
CA LYS A 120 -13.66 2.76 -3.46
C LYS A 120 -14.83 2.05 -4.11
N GLY A 121 -15.85 2.81 -4.51
CA GLY A 121 -16.96 2.31 -5.32
C GLY A 121 -17.93 1.34 -4.63
N HIS A 122 -17.73 1.02 -3.35
CA HIS A 122 -18.59 0.13 -2.58
C HIS A 122 -19.41 0.94 -1.54
N PRO A 123 -20.75 0.78 -1.47
CA PRO A 123 -21.53 1.33 -0.36
C PRO A 123 -21.02 0.80 0.97
N ALA A 124 -20.82 1.66 1.98
CA ALA A 124 -20.16 1.25 3.22
C ALA A 124 -18.77 0.61 2.99
N GLY A 125 -17.93 1.27 2.19
CA GLY A 125 -16.58 0.80 1.89
C GLY A 125 -15.74 0.59 3.16
N ARG A 126 -14.94 -0.47 3.17
CA ARG A 126 -14.01 -0.83 4.27
C ARG A 126 -12.70 -0.07 4.20
N VAL A 127 -11.85 -0.26 5.20
CA VAL A 127 -10.52 0.36 5.26
C VAL A 127 -9.45 -0.69 5.51
N LEU A 128 -8.39 -0.65 4.72
CA LEU A 128 -7.19 -1.48 4.84
C LEU A 128 -6.06 -0.69 5.50
N MET A 129 -5.36 -1.31 6.43
CA MET A 129 -4.17 -0.76 7.10
C MET A 129 -3.09 -1.82 7.24
N CYS A 130 -1.85 -1.53 6.87
CA CYS A 130 -0.76 -2.51 6.91
C CYS A 130 0.43 -2.10 7.78
N GLY A 131 1.18 -3.11 8.23
CA GLY A 131 2.46 -3.02 8.90
C GLY A 131 3.45 -4.04 8.33
N HIS A 132 4.19 -3.62 7.30
CA HIS A 132 5.08 -4.49 6.51
C HIS A 132 6.30 -5.06 7.26
N ARG A 133 6.57 -4.59 8.49
CA ARG A 133 7.66 -5.08 9.34
C ARG A 133 7.17 -5.96 10.48
N TYR A 134 5.87 -6.29 10.53
CA TYR A 134 5.35 -7.33 11.40
C TYR A 134 6.13 -8.63 11.21
N ALA A 135 6.50 -9.28 12.32
CA ALA A 135 7.26 -10.52 12.25
C ALA A 135 6.68 -11.62 13.13
N LYS A 136 6.86 -12.86 12.68
CA LYS A 136 6.69 -14.06 13.51
C LYS A 136 8.00 -14.43 14.18
N VAL A 137 7.89 -14.92 15.41
CA VAL A 137 9.02 -15.35 16.24
C VAL A 137 8.95 -16.86 16.44
N PHE A 138 10.03 -17.54 16.09
CA PHE A 138 10.19 -18.98 16.31
C PHE A 138 11.25 -19.22 17.38
N THR A 139 10.82 -19.83 18.49
CA THR A 139 11.66 -20.12 19.67
C THR A 139 12.05 -21.60 19.76
N GLY A 140 11.87 -22.38 18.69
CA GLY A 140 12.08 -23.83 18.68
C GLY A 140 13.51 -24.29 18.39
N SER A 141 14.39 -23.38 17.94
CA SER A 141 15.82 -23.62 17.67
C SER A 141 16.72 -23.01 18.75
N THR A 142 18.00 -23.37 18.76
CA THR A 142 19.04 -22.81 19.65
C THR A 142 19.19 -21.28 19.53
N GLU A 143 18.64 -20.69 18.47
CA GLU A 143 18.59 -19.25 18.22
C GLU A 143 17.15 -18.81 17.90
N GLU A 144 16.77 -17.62 18.36
CA GLU A 144 15.48 -16.99 18.05
C GLU A 144 15.46 -16.55 16.58
N GLN A 145 14.60 -17.16 15.77
CA GLN A 145 14.42 -16.75 14.37
C GLN A 145 13.24 -15.80 14.23
N ARG A 146 13.45 -14.70 13.50
CA ARG A 146 12.41 -13.71 13.19
C ARG A 146 12.12 -13.70 11.70
N ARG A 147 10.84 -13.80 11.36
CA ARG A 147 10.34 -13.87 9.98
C ARG A 147 9.46 -12.66 9.72
N MET A 148 10.02 -11.61 9.11
CA MET A 148 9.34 -10.36 8.78
C MET A 148 8.39 -10.56 7.59
N ILE A 149 7.27 -11.22 7.84
CA ILE A 149 6.26 -11.50 6.81
C ILE A 149 5.37 -10.29 6.52
N GLY A 150 5.22 -9.33 7.44
CA GLY A 150 4.24 -8.26 7.29
C GLY A 150 2.81 -8.74 7.60
N LYS A 151 1.92 -7.77 7.82
CA LYS A 151 0.51 -8.03 8.16
C LYS A 151 -0.35 -6.84 7.79
N CYS A 152 -1.60 -7.10 7.39
CA CYS A 152 -2.62 -6.08 7.20
C CYS A 152 -3.85 -6.35 8.05
N TYR A 153 -4.67 -5.32 8.21
CA TYR A 153 -5.93 -5.32 8.94
C TYR A 153 -6.99 -4.66 8.07
N VAL A 154 -8.21 -5.18 8.15
CA VAL A 154 -9.38 -4.52 7.58
C VAL A 154 -10.33 -4.12 8.69
N ARG A 155 -10.95 -2.96 8.54
CA ARG A 155 -12.03 -2.46 9.41
C ARG A 155 -13.26 -2.11 8.59
N GLY A 156 -14.41 -2.17 9.26
CA GLY A 156 -15.69 -1.76 8.69
C GLY A 156 -15.71 -0.29 8.30
N ASN A 157 -16.81 0.14 7.70
CA ASN A 157 -16.99 1.52 7.26
C ASN A 157 -17.00 2.54 8.41
N ASP A 158 -17.38 2.12 9.61
CA ASP A 158 -17.33 2.96 10.81
C ASP A 158 -15.98 2.86 11.56
N LEU A 159 -14.98 2.20 10.97
CA LEU A 159 -13.65 1.92 11.51
C LEU A 159 -13.64 0.98 12.73
N THR A 160 -14.77 0.40 13.10
CA THR A 160 -14.86 -0.56 14.20
C THR A 160 -14.57 -1.99 13.73
N TYR A 161 -14.36 -2.88 14.69
CA TYR A 161 -14.15 -4.30 14.44
C TYR A 161 -15.47 -5.07 14.59
N ASP A 162 -15.87 -5.78 13.55
CA ASP A 162 -17.01 -6.71 13.56
C ASP A 162 -16.53 -8.13 13.27
N SER A 163 -16.66 -9.03 14.24
CA SER A 163 -16.28 -10.43 14.10
C SER A 163 -17.18 -11.24 13.14
N SER A 164 -18.34 -10.71 12.77
CA SER A 164 -19.23 -11.34 11.78
C SER A 164 -18.85 -10.98 10.34
N ASP A 165 -18.05 -9.93 10.16
CA ASP A 165 -17.51 -9.55 8.86
C ASP A 165 -16.24 -10.34 8.57
N TYR A 166 -16.35 -11.34 7.68
CA TYR A 166 -15.20 -12.15 7.25
C TYR A 166 -14.04 -11.30 6.72
N TRP A 167 -14.28 -10.05 6.29
CA TRP A 167 -13.20 -9.19 5.76
C TRP A 167 -12.27 -8.79 6.89
N GLN A 168 -12.78 -8.69 8.10
CA GLN A 168 -12.01 -8.24 9.25
C GLN A 168 -11.39 -9.41 10.02
N THR A 169 -11.98 -10.60 9.92
CA THR A 169 -11.47 -11.82 10.58
C THR A 169 -10.39 -12.53 9.79
N GLU A 170 -10.25 -12.24 8.49
CA GLU A 170 -9.12 -12.70 7.69
C GLU A 170 -7.79 -12.15 8.25
N SER A 171 -6.78 -13.00 8.27
CA SER A 171 -5.49 -12.69 8.89
C SER A 171 -4.64 -11.71 8.07
N TYR A 172 -4.81 -11.74 6.74
CA TYR A 172 -3.95 -11.04 5.77
C TYR A 172 -2.45 -11.29 6.01
N GLU A 173 -2.11 -12.52 6.42
CA GLU A 173 -0.75 -13.03 6.59
C GLU A 173 -0.50 -14.15 5.55
N VAL A 174 -0.48 -13.81 4.25
CA VAL A 174 -0.43 -14.82 3.18
C VAL A 174 0.92 -15.54 3.06
N CYS A 175 2.00 -14.90 3.48
CA CYS A 175 3.33 -15.47 3.39
C CYS A 175 3.57 -16.49 4.51
N ASN A 176 3.99 -17.69 4.15
CA ASN A 176 4.25 -18.75 5.13
C ASN A 176 5.52 -18.45 5.95
N PRO A 177 5.42 -18.21 7.26
CA PRO A 177 6.57 -17.89 8.11
C PRO A 177 7.49 -19.09 8.39
N GLY A 178 7.05 -20.32 8.11
CA GLY A 178 7.90 -21.52 8.20
C GLY A 178 8.92 -21.65 7.07
N ASN A 179 8.74 -20.89 5.99
CA ASN A 179 9.66 -20.86 4.88
C ASN A 179 10.89 -19.99 5.19
N ASP A 180 11.94 -20.15 4.38
CA ASP A 180 13.12 -19.30 4.45
C ASP A 180 13.03 -18.09 3.51
N MET A 181 14.16 -17.43 3.35
CA MET A 181 14.36 -16.23 2.55
C MET A 181 14.39 -16.50 1.04
N GLU A 182 14.70 -17.73 0.61
CA GLU A 182 14.65 -18.11 -0.80
C GLU A 182 13.20 -18.31 -1.26
N SER A 183 12.28 -18.52 -0.32
CA SER A 183 10.83 -18.52 -0.51
C SER A 183 10.21 -17.22 0.05
N GLU A 184 9.05 -17.28 0.73
CA GLU A 184 8.32 -16.10 1.22
C GLU A 184 8.46 -15.86 2.75
N GLY A 185 9.44 -16.48 3.41
CA GLY A 185 9.63 -16.36 4.87
C GLY A 185 10.02 -14.96 5.37
N GLN A 186 10.31 -14.01 4.47
CA GLN A 186 10.63 -12.62 4.78
C GLN A 186 9.95 -11.64 3.80
N CYS A 187 8.71 -11.92 3.41
CA CYS A 187 8.11 -11.25 2.27
C CYS A 187 7.82 -9.74 2.44
N ASN A 188 7.78 -9.19 3.66
CA ASN A 188 7.44 -7.78 3.92
C ASN A 188 6.12 -7.32 3.26
N LEU A 189 5.08 -8.14 3.38
CA LEU A 189 3.76 -7.90 2.81
C LEU A 189 3.13 -6.59 3.32
N GLY A 190 2.49 -5.84 2.42
CA GLY A 190 1.73 -4.65 2.76
C GLY A 190 2.57 -3.37 2.81
N ILE A 191 3.80 -3.40 2.30
CA ILE A 191 4.61 -2.18 2.05
C ILE A 191 3.91 -1.25 1.05
N SER A 192 3.17 -1.84 0.11
CA SER A 192 2.19 -1.18 -0.74
C SER A 192 0.96 -2.07 -0.87
N GLY A 193 -0.18 -1.50 -1.23
CA GLY A 193 -1.41 -2.26 -1.35
C GLY A 193 -2.66 -1.39 -1.33
N GLY A 194 -3.80 -2.04 -1.49
CA GLY A 194 -5.11 -1.41 -1.50
C GLY A 194 -6.23 -2.42 -1.42
N ILE A 195 -7.46 -1.90 -1.42
CA ILE A 195 -8.69 -2.67 -1.33
C ILE A 195 -9.63 -2.21 -2.44
N GLY A 196 -9.94 -3.13 -3.36
CA GLY A 196 -10.86 -2.95 -4.47
C GLY A 196 -12.29 -3.40 -4.11
N HIS A 197 -13.13 -3.63 -5.10
CA HIS A 197 -14.52 -4.07 -4.87
C HIS A 197 -14.61 -5.45 -4.23
N THR A 198 -13.84 -6.41 -4.75
CA THR A 198 -13.83 -7.81 -4.31
C THR A 198 -12.47 -8.28 -3.80
N ASP A 199 -11.46 -7.41 -3.87
CA ASP A 199 -10.06 -7.81 -3.80
C ASP A 199 -9.29 -6.98 -2.76
N VAL A 200 -8.37 -7.63 -2.07
CA VAL A 200 -7.28 -6.96 -1.34
C VAL A 200 -5.97 -7.30 -2.03
N TYR A 201 -5.27 -6.31 -2.56
CA TYR A 201 -4.01 -6.49 -3.27
C TYR A 201 -2.84 -5.90 -2.48
N LEU A 202 -1.76 -6.66 -2.34
CA LEU A 202 -0.66 -6.37 -1.41
C LEU A 202 0.69 -6.67 -2.08
N GLY A 203 1.60 -5.70 -2.03
CA GLY A 203 2.98 -5.86 -2.44
C GLY A 203 3.82 -6.54 -1.35
N ALA A 204 4.73 -7.43 -1.77
CA ALA A 204 5.56 -8.24 -0.89
C ALA A 204 7.02 -8.26 -1.39
N VAL A 205 7.76 -7.17 -1.15
CA VAL A 205 9.09 -6.94 -1.73
C VAL A 205 10.18 -7.93 -1.33
N GLY A 206 10.02 -8.62 -0.21
CA GLY A 206 11.02 -9.53 0.33
C GLY A 206 10.89 -10.97 -0.17
N SER A 207 9.82 -11.31 -0.90
CA SER A 207 9.62 -12.67 -1.43
C SER A 207 10.75 -13.08 -2.38
N TYR A 208 11.14 -14.35 -2.33
CA TYR A 208 12.13 -14.99 -3.22
C TYR A 208 13.46 -14.24 -3.29
N THR A 209 14.15 -14.09 -2.16
CA THR A 209 15.40 -13.32 -2.06
C THR A 209 15.28 -11.91 -2.67
N TRP A 210 14.31 -11.16 -2.14
CA TRP A 210 13.99 -9.79 -2.59
C TRP A 210 13.70 -9.67 -4.09
N GLN A 211 13.32 -10.76 -4.76
CA GLN A 211 12.63 -10.64 -6.03
C GLN A 211 11.41 -9.74 -5.87
N GLY A 212 10.63 -10.03 -4.83
CA GLY A 212 9.33 -9.45 -4.61
C GLY A 212 8.21 -10.25 -5.29
N ASN A 213 7.00 -10.02 -4.82
CA ASN A 213 5.76 -10.61 -5.32
C ASN A 213 4.58 -9.63 -5.08
N VAL A 214 3.43 -9.93 -5.67
CA VAL A 214 2.15 -9.30 -5.34
C VAL A 214 1.13 -10.38 -5.07
N HIS A 215 0.41 -10.25 -3.97
CA HIS A 215 -0.68 -11.13 -3.58
C HIS A 215 -2.00 -10.40 -3.73
N VAL A 216 -2.95 -11.00 -4.44
CA VAL A 216 -4.34 -10.54 -4.55
C VAL A 216 -5.23 -11.57 -3.88
N ILE A 217 -5.95 -11.14 -2.86
CA ILE A 217 -6.89 -11.97 -2.11
C ILE A 217 -8.28 -11.58 -2.60
N TRP A 218 -8.79 -12.36 -3.55
CA TRP A 218 -10.15 -12.23 -4.05
C TRP A 218 -11.13 -12.85 -3.07
N ARG A 219 -12.30 -12.24 -2.96
CA ARG A 219 -13.39 -12.75 -2.17
C ARG A 219 -14.68 -12.82 -2.95
N ASN A 220 -15.43 -13.89 -2.70
CA ASN A 220 -16.73 -14.07 -3.29
C ASN A 220 -17.69 -12.94 -2.87
N PRO A 221 -18.24 -12.16 -3.82
CA PRO A 221 -19.17 -11.08 -3.53
C PRO A 221 -20.57 -11.57 -3.11
N ASP A 222 -20.88 -12.86 -3.26
CA ASP A 222 -22.14 -13.45 -2.81
C ASP A 222 -22.23 -13.41 -1.27
N PRO A 223 -23.24 -12.73 -0.68
CA PRO A 223 -23.45 -12.65 0.76
C PRO A 223 -23.53 -14.02 1.47
N SER A 224 -23.96 -15.07 0.76
CA SER A 224 -24.04 -16.44 1.31
C SER A 224 -22.69 -17.17 1.35
N SER A 225 -21.71 -16.70 0.58
CA SER A 225 -20.42 -17.38 0.36
C SER A 225 -19.22 -16.46 0.62
N THR A 226 -19.39 -15.38 1.39
CA THR A 226 -18.32 -14.39 1.67
C THR A 226 -17.10 -14.96 2.39
N TRP A 227 -17.20 -16.18 2.93
CA TRP A 227 -16.09 -16.91 3.54
C TRP A 227 -15.13 -17.50 2.49
N GLU A 228 -15.56 -17.62 1.24
CA GLU A 228 -14.74 -18.14 0.14
C GLU A 228 -13.76 -17.08 -0.35
N THR A 229 -12.47 -17.42 -0.28
CA THR A 229 -11.36 -16.58 -0.74
C THR A 229 -10.46 -17.35 -1.69
N ILE A 230 -9.89 -16.63 -2.66
CA ILE A 230 -8.89 -17.16 -3.60
C ILE A 230 -7.71 -16.20 -3.61
N THR A 231 -6.55 -16.70 -3.22
CA THR A 231 -5.29 -15.95 -3.30
C THR A 231 -4.63 -16.21 -4.66
N LYS A 232 -4.18 -15.13 -5.30
CA LYS A 232 -3.47 -15.15 -6.59
C LYS A 232 -2.19 -14.35 -6.47
N ASP A 233 -1.15 -14.81 -7.13
CA ASP A 233 0.14 -14.11 -7.13
C ASP A 233 0.91 -14.28 -8.44
N PHE A 234 1.99 -13.51 -8.63
CA PHE A 234 2.89 -13.65 -9.77
C PHE A 234 3.83 -14.85 -9.63
N GLY A 235 4.23 -15.16 -8.40
CA GLY A 235 5.12 -16.26 -8.05
C GLY A 235 6.60 -15.98 -8.29
N GLU A 236 7.41 -17.02 -8.15
CA GLU A 236 8.84 -16.98 -8.44
C GLU A 236 9.10 -16.91 -9.95
N ILE A 237 9.98 -15.99 -10.37
CA ILE A 237 10.34 -15.76 -11.78
C ILE A 237 11.86 -15.84 -12.01
N ASP A 238 12.58 -16.54 -11.12
CA ASP A 238 14.03 -16.73 -11.16
C ASP A 238 14.82 -15.40 -11.29
N LYS A 239 14.40 -14.41 -10.49
CA LYS A 239 15.09 -13.12 -10.31
C LYS A 239 15.31 -12.88 -8.83
N ARG A 240 16.28 -12.03 -8.50
CA ARG A 240 16.60 -11.65 -7.11
C ARG A 240 16.82 -10.15 -7.02
N ASN A 241 16.51 -9.56 -5.87
CA ASN A 241 16.77 -8.15 -5.56
C ASN A 241 16.14 -7.11 -6.52
N ILE A 242 15.00 -7.42 -7.15
CA ILE A 242 14.31 -6.49 -8.07
C ILE A 242 13.21 -5.67 -7.37
N TYR A 243 12.76 -6.10 -6.18
CA TYR A 243 11.77 -5.45 -5.33
C TYR A 243 10.39 -5.28 -6.02
N MET A 244 9.92 -6.30 -6.74
CA MET A 244 8.54 -6.33 -7.24
C MET A 244 7.55 -6.19 -6.07
N GLY A 245 6.46 -5.46 -6.26
CA GLY A 245 5.52 -5.14 -5.18
C GLY A 245 5.95 -3.94 -4.32
N TYR A 246 7.00 -3.20 -4.72
CA TYR A 246 7.34 -1.95 -4.03
C TYR A 246 6.20 -0.93 -4.13
N SER A 247 5.56 -0.86 -5.30
CA SER A 247 4.27 -0.23 -5.51
C SER A 247 3.34 -1.18 -6.25
N VAL A 248 2.06 -1.15 -5.92
CA VAL A 248 1.01 -1.94 -6.57
C VAL A 248 -0.26 -1.12 -6.69
N LEU A 249 -1.00 -1.32 -7.78
CA LEU A 249 -2.39 -0.93 -7.92
C LEU A 249 -3.16 -1.99 -8.70
N GLU A 250 -4.47 -1.95 -8.58
CA GLU A 250 -5.42 -2.74 -9.35
C GLU A 250 -6.40 -1.76 -9.99
N GLU A 251 -6.63 -1.90 -11.30
CA GLU A 251 -7.56 -1.03 -12.03
C GLU A 251 -8.18 -1.75 -13.22
N GLN A 252 -9.40 -1.38 -13.60
CA GLN A 252 -10.04 -1.88 -14.82
C GLN A 252 -9.57 -1.08 -16.05
N LYS A 253 -9.92 -1.56 -17.25
CA LYS A 253 -9.75 -0.83 -18.52
C LYS A 253 -8.31 -0.50 -18.93
N LEU A 254 -7.30 -1.03 -18.24
CA LEU A 254 -5.89 -0.84 -18.62
C LEU A 254 -5.47 -1.70 -19.82
N LEU A 255 -5.69 -3.02 -19.73
CA LEU A 255 -5.39 -3.97 -20.82
C LEU A 255 -6.66 -4.43 -21.55
N GLN A 256 -7.75 -4.60 -20.82
CA GLN A 256 -9.06 -5.03 -21.32
C GLN A 256 -10.17 -4.29 -20.56
N ARG A 257 -11.29 -3.99 -21.24
CA ARG A 257 -12.38 -3.17 -20.67
C ARG A 257 -13.04 -3.78 -19.43
N ASP A 258 -13.30 -5.09 -19.46
CA ASP A 258 -14.12 -5.77 -18.44
C ASP A 258 -13.29 -6.59 -17.43
N GLN A 259 -11.98 -6.37 -17.39
CA GLN A 259 -11.08 -7.12 -16.51
C GLN A 259 -10.17 -6.18 -15.71
N TYR A 260 -9.97 -6.57 -14.46
CA TYR A 260 -8.98 -5.93 -13.60
C TYR A 260 -7.57 -6.33 -14.02
N THR A 261 -6.71 -5.32 -14.11
CA THR A 261 -5.27 -5.45 -14.34
C THR A 261 -4.55 -5.10 -13.05
N VAL A 262 -3.64 -5.98 -12.62
CA VAL A 262 -2.71 -5.71 -11.52
C VAL A 262 -1.46 -5.09 -12.12
N VAL A 263 -1.09 -3.91 -11.63
CA VAL A 263 0.14 -3.22 -12.05
C VAL A 263 1.09 -3.16 -10.86
N THR A 264 2.33 -3.58 -11.07
CA THR A 264 3.35 -3.57 -10.02
C THR A 264 4.68 -3.04 -10.50
N GLY A 265 5.37 -2.35 -9.61
CA GLY A 265 6.70 -1.82 -9.85
C GLY A 265 7.79 -2.69 -9.23
N ALA A 266 8.89 -2.83 -9.95
CA ALA A 266 10.13 -3.50 -9.54
C ALA A 266 11.31 -2.53 -9.73
N PRO A 267 11.47 -1.54 -8.84
CA PRO A 267 12.33 -0.38 -9.07
C PRO A 267 13.84 -0.69 -9.10
N ARG A 268 14.24 -1.90 -8.68
CA ARG A 268 15.64 -2.34 -8.73
C ARG A 268 15.96 -3.25 -9.91
N PHE A 269 14.97 -3.60 -10.74
CA PHE A 269 15.18 -4.42 -11.93
C PHE A 269 16.24 -3.79 -12.84
N ASP A 270 17.27 -4.56 -13.19
CA ASP A 270 18.43 -4.14 -13.99
C ASP A 270 19.05 -2.78 -13.57
N SER A 271 18.92 -2.43 -12.29
CA SER A 271 19.28 -1.12 -11.73
C SER A 271 18.60 0.09 -12.40
N LYS A 272 17.64 -0.12 -13.30
CA LYS A 272 16.89 0.95 -14.01
C LYS A 272 15.45 1.03 -13.56
N GLY A 273 14.89 -0.07 -13.09
CA GLY A 273 13.49 -0.21 -12.71
C GLY A 273 12.62 -0.79 -13.83
N LEU A 274 11.42 -1.23 -13.46
CA LEU A 274 10.47 -1.92 -14.33
C LEU A 274 9.06 -1.76 -13.78
N VAL A 275 8.08 -1.64 -14.67
CA VAL A 275 6.65 -1.80 -14.35
C VAL A 275 6.11 -3.02 -15.08
N VAL A 276 5.36 -3.85 -14.36
CA VAL A 276 4.77 -5.10 -14.84
C VAL A 276 3.26 -4.99 -14.77
N LEU A 277 2.58 -5.32 -15.86
CA LEU A 277 1.12 -5.41 -15.92
C LEU A 277 0.74 -6.88 -16.02
N GLY A 278 -0.16 -7.33 -15.16
CA GLY A 278 -0.65 -8.69 -15.11
C GLY A 278 -2.17 -8.77 -15.09
N GLU A 279 -2.70 -9.80 -15.72
CA GLU A 279 -4.12 -10.13 -15.72
C GLU A 279 -4.39 -11.23 -14.70
N MET A 280 -5.49 -11.11 -13.96
CA MET A 280 -5.90 -12.15 -13.02
C MET A 280 -6.49 -13.35 -13.75
N SER A 281 -5.80 -14.49 -13.66
CA SER A 281 -6.35 -15.80 -14.03
C SER A 281 -7.11 -16.43 -12.84
N GLN A 282 -7.46 -17.71 -12.92
CA GLN A 282 -8.18 -18.42 -11.84
C GLN A 282 -7.35 -18.50 -10.55
N LEU A 283 -6.06 -18.88 -10.64
CA LEU A 283 -5.20 -19.15 -9.47
C LEU A 283 -3.88 -18.37 -9.47
N LYS A 284 -3.61 -17.57 -10.50
CA LYS A 284 -2.34 -16.83 -10.67
C LYS A 284 -2.56 -15.50 -11.36
N ILE A 285 -1.61 -14.60 -11.22
CA ILE A 285 -1.52 -13.37 -12.00
C ILE A 285 -0.61 -13.65 -13.20
N LYS A 286 -1.16 -13.58 -14.41
CA LYS A 286 -0.41 -13.83 -15.65
C LYS A 286 0.20 -12.52 -16.12
N VAL A 287 1.52 -12.49 -16.28
CA VAL A 287 2.20 -11.32 -16.82
C VAL A 287 1.81 -11.09 -18.29
N MET A 288 1.45 -9.85 -18.62
CA MET A 288 0.99 -9.45 -19.95
C MET A 288 1.95 -8.45 -20.60
N GLN A 289 2.44 -7.47 -19.84
CA GLN A 289 3.29 -6.40 -20.40
C GLN A 289 4.37 -5.96 -19.41
N PHE A 290 5.49 -5.52 -19.99
CA PHE A 290 6.62 -4.91 -19.30
C PHE A 290 6.84 -3.48 -19.82
N ILE A 291 7.13 -2.55 -18.91
CA ILE A 291 7.55 -1.19 -19.22
C ILE A 291 8.89 -0.97 -18.52
N PRO A 292 10.03 -1.04 -19.23
CA PRO A 292 11.35 -0.91 -18.62
C PRO A 292 11.72 0.55 -18.35
N GLY A 293 12.43 0.80 -17.26
CA GLY A 293 13.06 2.08 -16.99
C GLY A 293 14.29 2.33 -17.87
N GLU A 294 14.58 3.60 -18.14
CA GLU A 294 15.65 3.99 -19.07
C GLU A 294 16.97 4.30 -18.35
N GLN A 295 16.88 4.99 -17.21
CA GLN A 295 18.04 5.53 -16.49
C GLN A 295 18.41 4.67 -15.27
N VAL A 296 19.71 4.35 -15.16
CA VAL A 296 20.27 3.64 -14.00
C VAL A 296 20.11 4.48 -12.74
N GLY A 297 19.64 3.86 -11.66
CA GLY A 297 19.41 4.50 -10.37
C GLY A 297 18.15 5.38 -10.31
N SER A 298 17.34 5.42 -11.38
CA SER A 298 16.11 6.23 -11.41
C SER A 298 15.00 5.71 -10.50
N TYR A 299 15.09 4.44 -10.09
CA TYR A 299 14.08 3.78 -9.25
C TYR A 299 12.70 3.71 -9.94
N PHE A 300 12.70 3.58 -11.28
CA PHE A 300 11.48 3.55 -12.11
C PHE A 300 10.51 2.44 -11.66
N GLY A 301 9.25 2.80 -11.41
CA GLY A 301 8.26 1.90 -10.82
C GLY A 301 8.23 1.95 -9.29
N SER A 302 8.73 3.00 -8.65
CA SER A 302 8.62 3.18 -7.20
C SER A 302 7.25 3.68 -6.72
N SER A 303 6.47 4.25 -7.63
CA SER A 303 5.11 4.74 -7.41
C SER A 303 4.33 4.62 -8.71
N LEU A 304 3.04 4.29 -8.60
CA LEU A 304 2.16 4.05 -9.73
C LEU A 304 0.85 4.81 -9.51
N ALA A 305 0.29 5.30 -10.60
CA ALA A 305 -1.06 5.85 -10.65
C ALA A 305 -1.68 5.49 -12.01
N ALA A 306 -2.96 5.16 -12.00
CA ALA A 306 -3.75 4.92 -13.19
C ALA A 306 -4.86 5.98 -13.24
N ALA A 307 -5.06 6.57 -14.42
CA ALA A 307 -6.12 7.53 -14.69
C ALA A 307 -6.37 7.59 -16.20
N ASP A 308 -7.64 7.75 -16.59
CA ASP A 308 -8.01 8.14 -17.94
C ASP A 308 -7.74 9.64 -18.13
N LEU A 309 -6.73 9.98 -18.93
CA LEU A 309 -6.26 11.36 -19.12
C LEU A 309 -6.89 12.03 -20.35
N ASN A 310 -7.34 11.24 -21.32
CA ASN A 310 -7.86 11.70 -22.61
C ASN A 310 -9.36 11.42 -22.80
N ASN A 311 -10.01 10.82 -21.79
CA ASN A 311 -11.44 10.54 -21.76
C ASN A 311 -11.88 9.69 -22.95
N ASP A 312 -11.09 8.67 -23.30
CA ASP A 312 -11.29 7.81 -24.47
C ASP A 312 -11.80 6.40 -24.14
N GLU A 313 -12.17 6.17 -22.88
CA GLU A 313 -12.82 4.94 -22.42
C GLU A 313 -14.01 4.48 -23.28
#